data_AF-A0A257P5V6-F1
#
_entry.id   AF-A0A257P5V6-F1
#
_cell.length_a   1.000
_cell.length_b   1.000
_cell.length_c   1.000
_cell.angle_alpha   90.00
_cell.angle_beta   90.00
_cell.angle_gamma   90.00
#
_symmetry.space_group_name_H-M   'P 1'
#
loop_
_entity.id
_entity.type
_entity.pdbx_description
1 polymer ?
#
loop_
_entity_poly.entity_id
_entity_poly.type
_entity_poly.pdbx_seq_one_letter_code
_entity_poly.pdbx_strand_id
1 'polypeptide(L)'
;MSAIPENTQSTDPVFMLQRCYLKDLSLEQPNSPQILMEQQQPNVDVQMSVEAKPVVDGLFEITVAATITARMQDRVLFLVEGKQAGIFELRNIPQEHADMLLGIACPQTV
;
A
#
# COMPACT_ATOMS: atom_id res chain seq x y z
N MET A 1 50.25 9.47 14.90
CA MET A 1 49.81 9.63 13.49
C MET A 1 48.61 8.72 13.33
N SER A 2 47.49 9.34 12.98
CA SER A 2 46.08 8.96 13.04
C SER A 2 45.70 7.47 12.99
N ALA A 3 44.93 7.04 14.00
CA ALA A 3 44.12 5.82 13.93
C ALA A 3 43.10 5.96 12.78
N ILE A 4 43.05 4.92 11.95
CA ILE A 4 42.06 4.77 10.87
C ILE A 4 40.72 4.48 11.57
N PRO A 5 39.61 5.18 11.24
CA PRO A 5 38.31 4.79 11.77
C PRO A 5 37.94 3.43 11.19
N GLU A 6 37.85 2.41 12.05
CA GLU A 6 37.20 1.15 11.71
C GLU A 6 35.75 1.44 11.33
N ASN A 7 35.39 1.12 10.09
CA ASN A 7 34.02 1.23 9.61
C ASN A 7 33.21 0.09 10.23
N THR A 8 32.69 0.29 11.45
CA THR A 8 31.77 -0.62 12.10
C THR A 8 30.51 -0.72 11.23
N GLN A 9 30.33 -1.84 10.54
CA GLN A 9 29.03 -2.17 9.94
C GLN A 9 28.01 -2.24 11.08
N SER A 10 27.17 -1.22 11.19
CA SER A 10 26.13 -1.13 12.21
C SER A 10 25.19 -2.33 12.09
N THR A 11 25.04 -3.07 13.20
CA THR A 11 24.09 -4.18 13.37
C THR A 11 22.73 -3.70 13.84
N ASP A 12 22.50 -2.39 13.83
CA ASP A 12 21.23 -1.81 14.25
C ASP A 12 20.10 -2.27 13.32
N PRO A 13 18.89 -2.50 13.87
CA PRO A 13 17.71 -2.81 13.09
C PRO A 13 17.35 -1.62 12.19
N VAL A 14 17.19 -1.89 10.90
CA VAL A 14 16.78 -0.89 9.90
C VAL A 14 15.38 -1.23 9.43
N PHE A 15 14.46 -0.29 9.60
CA PHE A 15 13.13 -0.31 8.99
C PHE A 15 12.87 1.04 8.34
N MET A 16 12.78 1.08 7.00
CA MET A 16 12.59 2.33 6.28
C MET A 16 11.84 2.14 4.96
N LEU A 17 10.87 3.02 4.69
CA LEU A 17 10.25 3.14 3.36
C LEU A 17 11.27 3.73 2.38
N GLN A 18 11.63 2.96 1.34
CA GLN A 18 12.54 3.39 0.29
C GLN A 18 11.80 4.19 -0.79
N ARG A 19 10.66 3.67 -1.24
CA ARG A 19 9.86 4.23 -2.32
C ARG A 19 8.40 3.87 -2.12
N CYS A 20 7.52 4.77 -2.53
CA CYS A 20 6.08 4.53 -2.63
C CYS A 20 5.63 4.93 -4.04
N TYR A 21 4.79 4.11 -4.67
CA TYR A 21 4.33 4.33 -6.04
C TYR A 21 2.97 3.68 -6.28
N LEU A 22 2.23 4.27 -7.22
CA LEU A 22 0.96 3.75 -7.71
C LEU A 22 1.23 2.74 -8.82
N LYS A 23 0.85 1.48 -8.61
CA LYS A 23 1.00 0.40 -9.61
C LYS A 23 -0.13 0.39 -10.61
N ASP A 24 -1.32 0.73 -10.16
CA ASP A 24 -2.53 0.63 -10.97
C ASP A 24 -3.60 1.57 -10.40
N LEU A 25 -4.36 2.18 -11.29
CA LEU A 25 -5.53 2.98 -10.93
C LEU A 25 -6.52 2.96 -12.08
N SER A 26 -7.74 2.55 -11.78
CA SER A 26 -8.88 2.58 -12.69
C SER A 26 -10.03 3.35 -12.05
N LEU A 27 -10.74 4.10 -12.90
CA LEU A 27 -11.99 4.76 -12.56
C LEU A 27 -12.99 4.52 -13.68
N GLU A 28 -14.15 3.99 -13.33
CA GLU A 28 -15.26 3.77 -14.25
C GLU A 28 -16.54 4.44 -13.74
N GLN A 29 -17.24 5.15 -14.62
CA GLN A 29 -18.49 5.82 -14.30
C GLN A 29 -19.55 5.53 -15.38
N PRO A 30 -20.16 4.33 -15.37
CA PRO A 30 -20.97 3.85 -16.49
C PRO A 30 -22.27 4.63 -16.71
N ASN A 31 -22.83 5.25 -15.66
CA ASN A 31 -24.11 5.97 -15.71
C ASN A 31 -23.95 7.49 -15.74
N SER A 32 -22.72 7.98 -15.95
CA SER A 32 -22.44 9.41 -16.06
C SER A 32 -22.86 9.97 -17.44
N PRO A 33 -23.31 11.23 -17.49
CA PRO A 33 -23.41 12.19 -16.38
C PRO A 33 -24.74 12.14 -15.60
N GLN A 34 -25.75 11.40 -16.08
CA GLN A 34 -27.11 11.49 -15.56
C GLN A 34 -27.20 11.14 -14.07
N ILE A 35 -26.42 10.14 -13.65
CA ILE A 35 -26.38 9.70 -12.25
C ILE A 35 -25.86 10.79 -11.29
N LEU A 36 -25.05 11.74 -11.77
CA LEU A 36 -24.50 12.82 -10.95
C LEU A 36 -25.54 13.87 -10.55
N MET A 37 -26.71 13.88 -11.20
CA MET A 37 -27.81 14.80 -10.89
C MET A 37 -28.72 14.27 -9.77
N GLU A 38 -28.52 13.04 -9.34
CA GLU A 38 -29.29 12.43 -8.27
C GLU A 38 -28.83 12.95 -6.91
N GLN A 39 -29.78 13.33 -6.06
CA GLN A 39 -29.49 13.88 -4.73
C GLN A 39 -29.47 12.80 -3.63
N GLN A 40 -29.50 11.52 -4.01
CA GLN A 40 -29.50 10.42 -3.05
C GLN A 40 -28.08 10.17 -2.53
N GLN A 41 -27.96 9.78 -1.26
CA GLN A 41 -26.68 9.34 -0.72
C GLN A 41 -26.30 7.97 -1.29
N PRO A 42 -25.09 7.80 -1.87
CA PRO A 42 -24.66 6.53 -2.39
C PRO A 42 -24.31 5.55 -1.26
N ASN A 43 -24.57 4.26 -1.49
CA ASN A 43 -24.00 3.18 -0.70
C ASN A 43 -22.61 2.85 -1.27
N VAL A 44 -21.61 2.74 -0.40
CA VAL A 44 -20.21 2.51 -0.75
C VAL A 44 -19.80 1.14 -0.24
N ASP A 45 -19.47 0.24 -1.16
CA ASP A 45 -18.82 -1.04 -0.88
C ASP A 45 -17.31 -0.89 -1.06
N VAL A 46 -16.53 -1.35 -0.08
CA VAL A 46 -15.06 -1.28 -0.10
C VAL A 46 -14.50 -2.67 0.12
N GLN A 47 -13.69 -3.13 -0.83
CA GLN A 47 -12.96 -4.39 -0.76
C GLN A 47 -11.49 -4.08 -0.78
N MET A 48 -10.74 -4.57 0.21
CA MET A 48 -9.32 -4.29 0.35
C MET A 48 -8.53 -5.59 0.51
N SER A 49 -7.36 -5.63 -0.10
CA SER A 49 -6.41 -6.73 0.04
C SER A 49 -5.00 -6.18 0.19
N VAL A 50 -4.17 -6.93 0.90
CA VAL A 50 -2.77 -6.58 1.17
C VAL A 50 -1.92 -7.75 0.73
N GLU A 51 -0.87 -7.46 -0.02
CA GLU A 51 0.11 -8.44 -0.47
C GLU A 51 1.52 -7.99 -0.08
N ALA A 52 2.32 -8.92 0.45
CA ALA A 52 3.72 -8.72 0.76
C ALA A 52 4.57 -9.63 -0.12
N LYS A 53 5.55 -9.06 -0.85
CA LYS A 53 6.45 -9.81 -1.73
C LYS A 53 7.91 -9.43 -1.44
N PRO A 54 8.83 -10.40 -1.28
CA PRO A 54 10.25 -10.10 -1.28
C PRO A 54 10.67 -9.66 -2.69
N VAL A 55 11.48 -8.59 -2.79
CA VAL A 55 12.03 -8.08 -4.06
C VAL A 55 13.46 -8.58 -4.24
N VAL A 56 14.30 -8.29 -3.24
CA VAL A 56 15.68 -8.75 -3.08
C VAL A 56 15.96 -8.88 -1.58
N ASP A 57 17.12 -9.40 -1.20
CA ASP A 57 17.47 -9.56 0.20
C ASP A 57 17.39 -8.22 0.98
N GLY A 58 16.69 -8.24 2.11
CA GLY A 58 16.38 -7.07 2.92
C GLY A 58 15.38 -6.06 2.34
N LEU A 59 14.81 -6.28 1.15
CA LEU A 59 13.78 -5.41 0.55
C LEU A 59 12.47 -6.14 0.27
N PHE A 60 11.37 -5.56 0.75
CA PHE A 60 10.03 -6.11 0.59
C PHE A 60 9.12 -5.08 -0.08
N GLU A 61 8.38 -5.49 -1.09
CA GLU A 61 7.29 -4.70 -1.67
C GLU A 61 5.98 -5.09 -0.95
N ILE A 62 5.31 -4.09 -0.40
CA ILE A 62 3.95 -4.22 0.11
C ILE A 62 3.03 -3.53 -0.89
N THR A 63 2.03 -4.25 -1.38
CA THR A 63 0.98 -3.70 -2.25
C THR A 63 -0.35 -3.74 -1.50
N VAL A 64 -1.00 -2.59 -1.38
CA VAL A 64 -2.39 -2.46 -0.92
C VAL A 64 -3.26 -2.22 -2.13
N ALA A 65 -4.21 -3.12 -2.35
CA ALA A 65 -5.19 -3.01 -3.41
C ALA A 65 -6.59 -2.76 -2.81
N ALA A 66 -7.28 -1.76 -3.34
CA ALA A 66 -8.65 -1.42 -2.94
C ALA A 66 -9.55 -1.31 -4.16
N THR A 67 -10.72 -1.95 -4.08
CA THR A 67 -11.81 -1.81 -5.04
C THR A 67 -13.00 -1.18 -4.31
N ILE A 68 -13.42 -0.01 -4.78
CA ILE A 68 -14.50 0.78 -4.22
C ILE A 68 -15.63 0.83 -5.24
N THR A 69 -16.82 0.40 -4.83
CA THR A 69 -18.03 0.47 -5.65
C THR A 69 -19.06 1.35 -4.98
N ALA A 70 -19.35 2.51 -5.57
CA ALA A 70 -20.43 3.38 -5.11
C ALA A 70 -21.70 3.15 -5.96
N ARG A 71 -22.84 2.97 -5.29
CA ARG A 71 -24.14 2.73 -5.92
C ARG A 71 -25.21 3.67 -5.39
N MET A 72 -26.07 4.15 -6.26
CA MET A 72 -27.33 4.79 -5.90
C MET A 72 -28.47 3.91 -6.37
N GLN A 73 -29.20 3.34 -5.41
CA GLN A 73 -30.17 2.28 -5.67
C GLN A 73 -29.48 1.13 -6.43
N ASP A 74 -29.97 0.76 -7.62
CA ASP A 74 -29.41 -0.34 -8.41
C ASP A 74 -28.35 0.11 -9.43
N ARG A 75 -28.05 1.42 -9.51
CA ARG A 75 -27.12 1.97 -10.50
C ARG A 75 -25.75 2.30 -9.90
N VAL A 76 -24.69 1.97 -10.64
CA VAL A 76 -23.30 2.25 -10.26
C VAL A 76 -22.99 3.72 -10.54
N LEU A 77 -22.64 4.45 -9.49
CA LEU A 77 -22.15 5.83 -9.55
C LEU A 77 -20.70 5.87 -10.02
N PHE A 78 -19.83 5.10 -9.36
CA PHE A 78 -18.46 4.88 -9.80
C PHE A 78 -17.92 3.54 -9.31
N LEU A 79 -16.95 3.03 -10.05
CA LEU A 79 -16.03 1.96 -9.65
C LEU A 79 -14.63 2.55 -9.61
N VAL A 80 -13.93 2.42 -8.49
CA VAL A 80 -12.52 2.79 -8.37
C VAL A 80 -11.75 1.55 -7.98
N GLU A 81 -10.71 1.22 -8.73
CA GLU A 81 -9.72 0.23 -8.32
C GLU A 81 -8.37 0.92 -8.23
N GLY A 82 -7.67 0.75 -7.11
CA GLY A 82 -6.33 1.28 -6.92
C GLY A 82 -5.40 0.23 -6.34
N LYS A 83 -4.16 0.19 -6.82
CA LYS A 83 -3.08 -0.60 -6.23
C LYS A 83 -1.91 0.32 -5.91
N GLN A 84 -1.73 0.59 -4.62
CA GLN A 84 -0.62 1.39 -4.11
C GLN A 84 0.45 0.46 -3.55
N ALA A 85 1.72 0.74 -3.82
CA ALA A 85 2.81 -0.09 -3.33
C ALA A 85 3.93 0.71 -2.71
N GLY A 86 4.57 0.10 -1.71
CA GLY A 86 5.74 0.62 -1.03
C GLY A 86 6.85 -0.42 -0.96
N ILE A 87 8.08 -0.01 -1.23
CA ILE A 87 9.27 -0.84 -1.00
C ILE A 87 9.85 -0.45 0.36
N PHE A 88 9.95 -1.42 1.25
CA PHE A 88 10.49 -1.27 2.59
C PHE A 88 11.81 -2.01 2.71
N GLU A 89 12.77 -1.37 3.36
CA GLU A 89 14.03 -1.98 3.75
C GLU A 89 13.92 -2.50 5.18
N LEU A 90 14.14 -3.80 5.36
CA LEU A 90 14.16 -4.51 6.63
C LEU A 90 15.52 -5.20 6.76
N ARG A 91 16.38 -4.73 7.67
CA ARG A 91 17.67 -5.37 7.97
C ARG A 91 17.87 -5.54 9.47
N ASN A 92 18.50 -6.64 9.88
CA ASN A 92 18.79 -6.97 11.27
C ASN A 92 17.54 -6.99 12.19
N ILE A 93 16.37 -7.29 11.63
CA ILE A 93 15.11 -7.40 12.38
C ILE A 93 14.80 -8.87 12.68
N PRO A 94 14.52 -9.26 13.93
CA PRO A 94 14.01 -10.59 14.25
C PRO A 94 12.76 -10.93 13.46
N GLN A 95 12.64 -12.17 12.98
CA GLN A 95 11.59 -12.58 12.05
C GLN A 95 10.16 -12.28 12.56
N GLU A 96 9.90 -12.49 13.86
CA GLU A 96 8.64 -12.11 14.52
C GLU A 96 8.25 -10.64 14.30
N HIS A 97 9.22 -9.73 14.45
CA HIS A 97 8.98 -8.31 14.28
C HIS A 97 8.86 -7.93 12.80
N ALA A 98 9.58 -8.62 11.92
CA ALA A 98 9.47 -8.42 10.48
C ALA A 98 8.06 -8.76 9.97
N ASP A 99 7.50 -9.91 10.39
CA ASP A 99 6.15 -10.32 10.00
C ASP A 99 5.08 -9.33 10.49
N MET A 100 5.22 -8.82 11.72
CA MET A 100 4.35 -7.78 12.27
C MET A 100 4.45 -6.46 11.48
N LEU A 101 5.66 -6.04 11.12
CA LEU A 101 5.88 -4.82 10.33
C LEU A 101 5.26 -4.94 8.94
N LEU A 102 5.51 -6.05 8.24
CA LEU A 102 4.99 -6.30 6.89
C LEU A 102 3.46 -6.45 6.87
N GLY A 103 2.87 -7.04 7.90
CA GLY A 103 1.42 -7.30 7.97
C GLY A 103 0.58 -6.12 8.48
N ILE A 104 1.15 -5.20 9.26
CA ILE A 104 0.40 -4.13 9.93
C ILE A 104 0.97 -2.74 9.63
N ALA A 105 2.26 -2.53 9.89
CA ALA A 105 2.86 -1.19 9.82
C ALA A 105 3.04 -0.71 8.37
N CYS A 106 3.51 -1.58 7.47
CA CYS A 106 3.72 -1.23 6.08
C CYS A 106 2.41 -0.90 5.34
N PRO A 107 1.32 -1.71 5.45
CA PRO A 107 0.04 -1.41 4.80
C PRO A 107 -0.60 -0.10 5.26
N GLN A 108 -0.37 0.33 6.51
CA GLN A 108 -0.87 1.62 7.01
C GLN A 108 -0.11 2.83 6.46
N THR A 109 1.12 2.61 5.97
CA THR A 109 2.00 3.67 5.48
C THR A 109 1.84 3.89 3.97
N VAL A 110 1.32 2.91 3.24
CA VAL A 110 1.07 2.98 1.80
C VAL A 110 -0.35 3.41 1.47
#